data_AF-A0A0K8QLV3-F1
#
_entry.id   AF-A0A0K8QLV3-F1
#
_cell.length_a   1.000
_cell.length_b   1.000
_cell.length_c   1.000
_cell.angle_alpha   90.00
_cell.angle_beta   90.00
_cell.angle_gamma   90.00
#
_symmetry.space_group_name_H-M   'P 1'
#
loop_
_entity.id
_entity.type
_entity.pdbx_description
1 polymer ?
#
loop_
_entity_poly.entity_id
_entity_poly.type
_entity_poly.pdbx_seq_one_letter_code
_entity_poly.pdbx_strand_id
1 'polypeptide(L)'
;MRIGPPTAEGVTLSVRSCDRASGAYVLELRNHARRPILYLNPYPTFDAHRTPDPMTFPTAPEGAALMAHDTMLGPGESLTLTGRCTATGACSVPGTYAAIHACGFTTAWTCGTYSPVWSATLLNGTR
;
A
#
# COMPACT_ATOMS: atom_id res chain seq x y z
N MET A 1 -14.86 14.91 -16.03
CA MET A 1 -13.49 14.42 -15.78
C MET A 1 -13.38 12.99 -16.29
N ARG A 2 -12.24 12.56 -16.85
CA ARG A 2 -11.94 11.14 -17.04
C ARG A 2 -11.06 10.69 -15.87
N ILE A 3 -11.60 9.82 -15.02
CA ILE A 3 -10.83 9.10 -14.01
C ILE A 3 -9.86 8.19 -14.78
N GLY A 4 -8.61 8.05 -14.30
CA GLY A 4 -7.66 7.10 -14.89
C GLY A 4 -8.15 5.65 -14.76
N PRO A 5 -7.61 4.70 -15.54
CA PRO A 5 -7.97 3.29 -15.38
C PRO A 5 -7.70 2.85 -13.93
N PRO A 6 -8.64 2.12 -13.27
CA PRO A 6 -8.57 1.82 -11.85
C PRO A 6 -7.32 0.99 -11.54
N THR A 7 -6.40 1.56 -10.77
CA THR A 7 -5.05 1.02 -10.52
C THR A 7 -5.04 -0.18 -9.57
N ALA A 8 -6.21 -0.58 -9.07
CA ALA A 8 -6.43 -1.75 -8.22
C ALA A 8 -6.84 -3.02 -9.00
N GLU A 9 -7.19 -2.94 -10.29
CA GLU A 9 -7.56 -4.14 -11.07
C GLU A 9 -6.35 -5.09 -11.24
N GLY A 10 -6.35 -6.17 -10.46
CA GLY A 10 -5.30 -7.19 -10.47
C GLY A 10 -4.16 -6.94 -9.47
N VAL A 11 -4.22 -5.93 -8.61
CA VAL A 11 -3.21 -5.74 -7.53
C VAL A 11 -3.80 -6.19 -6.19
N THR A 12 -3.06 -6.99 -5.43
CA THR A 12 -3.52 -7.50 -4.12
C THR A 12 -2.51 -7.23 -3.03
N LEU A 13 -2.97 -6.76 -1.87
CA LEU A 13 -2.20 -6.75 -0.62
C LEU A 13 -2.69 -7.88 0.30
N SER A 14 -1.76 -8.66 0.84
CA SER A 14 -2.04 -9.77 1.76
C SER A 14 -1.25 -9.62 3.05
N VAL A 15 -1.91 -9.84 4.20
CA VAL A 15 -1.18 -10.02 5.47
C VAL A 15 -0.58 -11.43 5.46
N ARG A 16 0.74 -11.53 5.59
CA ARG A 16 1.47 -12.81 5.67
C ARG A 16 1.66 -13.28 7.10
N SER A 17 1.96 -12.35 8.00
CA SER A 17 1.97 -12.59 9.44
C SER A 17 1.81 -11.29 10.22
N CYS A 18 1.31 -11.41 11.45
CA CYS A 18 1.39 -10.37 12.47
C CYS A 18 1.61 -11.04 13.81
N ASP A 19 2.75 -10.77 14.45
CA ASP A 19 3.00 -11.13 15.83
C ASP A 19 2.45 -10.04 16.75
N ARG A 20 1.42 -10.40 17.55
CA ARG A 20 0.82 -9.47 18.52
C ARG A 20 1.73 -9.17 19.72
N ALA A 21 2.75 -10.00 20.01
CA ALA A 21 3.63 -9.82 21.17
C ALA A 21 4.72 -8.76 20.91
N SER A 22 5.40 -8.81 19.77
CA SER A 22 6.40 -7.80 19.37
C SER A 22 5.84 -6.71 18.46
N GLY A 23 4.57 -6.81 18.04
CA GLY A 23 3.94 -5.91 17.06
C GLY A 23 4.49 -6.05 15.63
N ALA A 24 5.37 -7.02 15.36
CA ALA A 24 5.97 -7.20 14.04
C ALA A 24 4.96 -7.73 13.02
N TYR A 25 4.97 -7.19 11.81
CA TYR A 25 4.07 -7.61 10.73
C TYR A 25 4.81 -7.78 9.40
N VAL A 26 4.21 -8.60 8.53
CA VAL A 26 4.68 -8.89 7.17
C VAL A 26 3.50 -8.82 6.21
N LEU A 27 3.63 -8.03 5.15
CA LEU A 27 2.66 -7.89 4.07
C LEU A 27 3.28 -8.39 2.74
N GLU A 28 2.49 -8.99 1.85
CA GLU A 28 2.86 -9.25 0.45
C GLU A 28 2.01 -8.33 -0.45
N LEU A 29 2.64 -7.40 -1.17
CA LEU A 29 2.03 -6.69 -2.28
C LEU A 29 2.35 -7.47 -3.56
N ARG A 30 1.32 -7.88 -4.31
CA ARG A 30 1.46 -8.66 -5.54
C ARG A 30 0.70 -8.04 -6.70
N ASN A 31 1.37 -7.96 -7.84
CA ASN A 31 0.81 -7.47 -9.09
C ASN A 31 0.45 -8.66 -10.01
N HIS A 32 -0.84 -8.99 -10.10
CA HIS A 32 -1.38 -9.97 -11.07
C HIS A 32 -1.86 -9.29 -12.36
N ALA A 33 -1.76 -7.95 -12.47
CA ALA A 33 -2.17 -7.22 -13.65
C ALA A 33 -1.16 -7.38 -14.80
N ARG A 34 -1.61 -7.16 -16.04
CA ARG A 34 -0.77 -7.25 -17.25
C ARG A 34 0.16 -6.03 -17.45
N ARG A 35 0.30 -5.16 -16.46
CA ARG A 35 1.06 -3.90 -16.53
C ARG A 35 1.80 -3.65 -15.22
N PRO A 36 3.01 -3.06 -15.24
CA PRO A 36 3.67 -2.63 -14.02
C PRO A 36 2.87 -1.54 -13.29
N ILE A 37 3.11 -1.45 -11.97
CA ILE A 37 2.60 -0.40 -11.09
C ILE A 37 3.76 0.34 -10.43
N LEU A 38 3.52 1.58 -9.99
CA LEU A 38 4.34 2.29 -9.01
C LEU A 38 3.61 2.26 -7.66
N TYR A 39 4.34 2.14 -6.55
CA TYR A 39 3.77 2.12 -5.21
C TYR A 39 4.64 2.88 -4.22
N LEU A 40 4.03 3.38 -3.13
CA LEU A 40 4.73 4.10 -2.08
C LEU A 40 5.36 3.15 -1.06
N ASN A 41 6.68 3.24 -0.90
CA ASN A 41 7.49 2.41 -0.01
C ASN A 41 8.35 3.29 0.92
N PRO A 42 8.51 3.01 2.22
CA PRO A 42 7.79 2.05 3.06
C PRO A 42 6.61 2.73 3.78
N TYR A 43 5.57 3.12 3.04
CA TYR A 43 4.44 3.90 3.56
C TYR A 43 3.12 3.10 3.60
N PRO A 44 2.98 2.11 4.51
CA PRO A 44 1.69 1.49 4.78
C PRO A 44 0.78 2.45 5.54
N THR A 45 -0.48 2.54 5.11
CA THR A 45 -1.56 3.22 5.83
C THR A 45 -2.39 2.18 6.58
N PHE A 46 -3.01 2.58 7.69
CA PHE A 46 -3.68 1.68 8.62
C PHE A 46 -5.00 2.28 9.10
N ASP A 47 -6.11 1.58 8.89
CA ASP A 47 -7.46 2.03 9.25
C ASP A 47 -8.37 0.82 9.55
N ALA A 48 -9.41 0.99 10.36
CA ALA A 48 -10.46 -0.01 10.57
C ALA A 48 -11.39 -0.15 9.34
N HIS A 49 -11.45 0.89 8.49
CA HIS A 49 -12.30 0.95 7.31
C HIS A 49 -11.47 1.06 6.03
N ARG A 50 -11.79 0.22 5.04
CA ARG A 50 -11.15 0.27 3.72
C ARG A 50 -11.78 1.38 2.86
N THR A 51 -11.36 2.62 3.08
CA THR A 51 -11.84 3.77 2.31
C THR A 51 -11.27 3.74 0.88
N PRO A 52 -12.07 4.07 -0.15
CA PRO A 52 -11.59 4.14 -1.53
C PRO A 52 -10.81 5.43 -1.84
N ASP A 53 -10.71 6.33 -0.86
CA ASP A 53 -10.32 7.73 -1.05
C ASP A 53 -8.88 7.83 -1.58
N PRO A 54 -8.69 8.32 -2.82
CA PRO A 54 -7.37 8.37 -3.42
C PRO A 54 -6.55 9.51 -2.81
N MET A 55 -5.31 9.22 -2.46
CA MET A 55 -4.37 10.22 -1.99
C MET A 55 -3.85 11.02 -3.19
N THR A 56 -4.35 12.24 -3.36
CA THR A 56 -3.64 13.27 -4.14
C THR A 56 -2.29 13.47 -3.47
N PHE A 57 -1.21 13.12 -4.17
CA PHE A 57 0.12 13.30 -3.60
C PHE A 57 0.38 14.80 -3.42
N PRO A 58 0.78 15.29 -2.23
CA PRO A 58 0.99 16.71 -2.02
C PRO A 58 2.15 17.21 -2.88
N THR A 59 2.07 18.44 -3.38
CA THR A 59 3.24 19.21 -3.84
C THR A 59 4.08 19.65 -2.64
N ALA A 60 4.58 18.65 -1.89
CA ALA A 60 5.50 18.80 -0.78
C ALA A 60 6.91 19.15 -1.29
N PRO A 61 7.74 19.83 -0.49
CA PRO A 61 9.12 20.14 -0.87
C PRO A 61 9.90 18.86 -1.18
N GLU A 62 10.74 18.95 -2.21
CA GLU A 62 11.04 17.84 -3.14
C GLU A 62 11.65 16.59 -2.47
N GLY A 63 12.41 16.76 -1.39
CA GLY A 63 13.13 15.66 -0.73
C GLY A 63 12.26 14.59 -0.05
N ALA A 64 11.03 14.91 0.37
CA ALA A 64 10.14 13.93 1.01
C ALA A 64 9.36 13.08 0.00
N ALA A 65 9.18 13.58 -1.22
CA ALA A 65 8.45 12.89 -2.29
C ALA A 65 9.33 11.85 -2.99
N LEU A 66 10.56 12.25 -3.37
CA LEU A 66 11.46 11.43 -4.17
C LEU A 66 11.75 10.06 -3.55
N MET A 67 11.94 9.98 -2.23
CA MET A 67 12.24 8.71 -1.54
C MET A 67 11.11 7.67 -1.58
N ALA A 68 9.89 8.03 -2.03
CA ALA A 68 8.72 7.15 -2.03
C ALA A 68 8.23 6.73 -3.43
N HIS A 69 8.81 7.24 -4.52
CA HIS A 69 8.27 7.06 -5.87
C HIS A 69 9.01 6.06 -6.76
N ASP A 70 10.29 5.80 -6.51
CA ASP A 70 11.16 4.98 -7.38
C ASP A 70 10.87 3.46 -7.35
N THR A 71 9.84 3.02 -6.64
CA THR A 71 9.49 1.60 -6.48
C THR A 71 8.40 1.14 -7.45
N MET A 72 8.83 0.42 -8.49
CA MET A 72 7.99 -0.28 -9.47
C MET A 72 7.77 -1.76 -9.06
N LEU A 73 6.59 -2.33 -9.38
CA LEU A 73 6.32 -3.76 -9.31
C LEU A 73 5.77 -4.27 -10.65
N GLY A 74 6.50 -5.19 -11.30
CA GLY A 74 6.20 -5.74 -12.62
C GLY A 74 5.06 -6.76 -12.65
N PRO A 75 4.55 -7.13 -13.84
CA PRO A 75 3.53 -8.15 -14.01
C PRO A 75 3.97 -9.51 -13.44
N GLY A 76 3.19 -10.08 -12.52
CA GLY A 76 3.45 -11.35 -11.85
C GLY A 76 4.36 -11.25 -10.61
N GLU A 77 4.98 -10.10 -10.36
CA GLU A 77 5.91 -9.89 -9.25
C GLU A 77 5.20 -9.67 -7.91
N SER A 78 5.93 -9.88 -6.81
CA SER A 78 5.48 -9.56 -5.46
C SER A 78 6.61 -9.06 -4.57
N LEU A 79 6.36 -7.99 -3.82
CA LEU A 79 7.25 -7.51 -2.76
C LEU A 79 6.72 -7.92 -1.38
N THR A 80 7.63 -8.36 -0.51
CA THR A 80 7.39 -8.48 0.93
C THR A 80 7.76 -7.18 1.65
N LEU A 81 6.82 -6.62 2.40
CA LEU A 81 7.00 -5.42 3.23
C LEU A 81 6.94 -5.81 4.71
N THR A 82 7.99 -5.50 5.47
CA THR A 82 8.10 -5.81 6.90
C THR A 82 8.08 -4.55 7.76
N GLY A 83 7.45 -4.61 8.92
CA GLY A 83 7.46 -3.50 9.88
C GLY A 83 7.09 -3.93 11.29
N ARG A 84 6.96 -2.95 12.19
CA ARG A 84 6.53 -3.16 13.57
C ARG A 84 5.58 -2.06 14.01
N CYS A 85 4.44 -2.44 14.57
CA CYS A 85 3.54 -1.55 15.25
C CYS A 85 4.12 -1.11 16.60
N THR A 86 4.10 0.18 16.88
CA THR A 86 4.16 0.67 18.25
C THR A 86 2.88 0.29 18.98
N ALA A 87 2.93 0.11 20.30
CA ALA A 87 1.77 -0.32 21.09
C ALA A 87 0.54 0.60 20.95
N THR A 88 0.76 1.88 20.64
CA THR A 88 -0.25 2.94 20.47
C THR A 88 -0.49 3.36 19.01
N GLY A 89 0.16 2.73 18.03
CA GLY A 89 -0.01 3.07 16.62
C GLY A 89 -1.32 2.55 16.04
N ALA A 90 -1.83 3.17 14.96
CA ALA A 90 -3.09 2.74 14.32
C ALA A 90 -3.12 1.24 13.94
N CYS A 91 -1.96 0.64 13.66
CA CYS A 91 -1.82 -0.77 13.34
C CYS A 91 -1.83 -1.74 14.55
N SER A 92 -1.79 -1.25 15.80
CA SER A 92 -2.06 -2.09 16.99
C SER A 92 -3.54 -2.18 17.33
N VAL A 93 -4.38 -1.27 16.84
CA VAL A 93 -5.84 -1.22 17.10
C VAL A 93 -6.52 -2.47 16.51
N PRO A 94 -7.21 -3.30 17.31
CA PRO A 94 -7.90 -4.49 16.81
C PRO A 94 -8.95 -4.15 15.75
N GLY A 95 -8.92 -4.86 14.62
CA GLY A 95 -9.85 -4.60 13.50
C GLY A 95 -9.26 -3.71 12.39
N THR A 96 -7.98 -3.36 12.48
CA THR A 96 -7.28 -2.59 11.45
C THR A 96 -6.88 -3.42 10.23
N TYR A 97 -7.10 -2.87 9.04
CA TYR A 97 -6.52 -3.27 7.76
C TYR A 97 -5.23 -2.48 7.47
N ALA A 98 -4.39 -2.98 6.56
CA ALA A 98 -3.28 -2.23 5.99
C ALA A 98 -3.60 -1.82 4.55
N ALA A 99 -3.02 -0.73 4.05
CA ALA A 99 -3.03 -0.34 2.64
C ALA A 99 -1.62 0.02 2.16
N ILE A 100 -1.33 -0.27 0.90
CA ILE A 100 -0.20 0.31 0.17
C ILE A 100 -0.76 1.15 -0.97
N HIS A 101 -0.29 2.40 -1.05
CA HIS A 101 -0.73 3.36 -2.05
C HIS A 101 -0.05 3.06 -3.39
N ALA A 102 -0.83 2.80 -4.44
CA ALA A 102 -0.33 2.41 -5.76
C ALA A 102 -1.01 3.14 -6.94
N CYS A 103 -0.27 3.31 -8.04
CA CYS A 103 -0.78 3.80 -9.31
C CYS A 103 -0.22 2.99 -10.50
N GLY A 104 -0.89 3.02 -11.65
CA GLY A 104 -0.42 2.33 -12.86
C GLY A 104 0.82 3.01 -13.42
N PHE A 105 1.86 2.24 -13.75
CA PHE A 105 3.14 2.77 -14.21
C PHE A 105 3.00 3.67 -15.45
N THR A 106 3.74 4.77 -15.44
CA THR A 106 3.91 5.66 -16.60
C THR A 106 5.40 5.84 -16.89
N THR A 107 5.76 6.18 -18.14
CA THR A 107 7.14 6.47 -18.54
C THR A 107 7.75 7.69 -17.84
N ALA A 108 6.93 8.49 -17.15
CA ALA A 108 7.37 9.62 -16.33
C ALA A 108 7.77 9.21 -14.89
N TRP A 109 7.75 7.91 -14.55
CA TRP A 109 8.12 7.37 -13.23
C TRP A 109 7.41 8.03 -12.03
N THR A 110 6.25 8.63 -12.28
CA THR A 110 5.52 9.46 -11.31
C THR A 110 4.01 9.24 -11.42
N CYS A 111 3.32 9.57 -10.34
CA CYS A 111 1.87 9.46 -10.19
C CYS A 111 1.33 10.75 -9.58
N GLY A 112 0.41 11.45 -10.27
CA GLY A 112 -0.30 12.60 -9.69
C GLY A 112 -1.35 12.22 -8.64
N THR A 113 -1.64 10.93 -8.49
CA THR A 113 -2.64 10.39 -7.56
C THR A 113 -2.32 8.92 -7.28
N TYR A 114 -2.44 8.49 -6.02
CA TYR A 114 -2.31 7.10 -5.62
C TYR A 114 -3.62 6.58 -5.03
N SER A 115 -4.00 5.34 -5.36
CA SER A 115 -5.16 4.67 -4.76
C SER A 115 -4.69 3.64 -3.72
N PRO A 116 -5.41 3.48 -2.59
CA PRO A 116 -5.03 2.50 -1.58
C PRO A 116 -5.37 1.06 -2.03
N VAL A 117 -4.33 0.22 -2.16
CA VAL A 117 -4.47 -1.24 -2.28
C VAL A 117 -4.58 -1.82 -0.87
N TRP A 118 -5.82 -1.96 -0.39
CA TRP A 118 -6.10 -2.50 0.95
C TRP A 118 -5.82 -4.01 1.05
N SER A 119 -5.50 -4.44 2.27
CA SER A 119 -5.32 -5.85 2.61
C SER A 119 -6.63 -6.61 2.51
N ALA A 120 -6.58 -7.82 1.95
CA ALA A 120 -7.75 -8.69 1.85
C ALA A 120 -8.29 -9.11 3.23
N THR A 121 -7.41 -9.17 4.24
CA THR A 121 -7.71 -9.53 5.63
C THR A 121 -7.23 -8.43 6.59
N LEU A 122 -7.77 -8.46 7.82
CA LEU A 122 -7.28 -7.69 8.95
C LEU A 122 -5.79 -7.98 9.23
N LEU A 123 -5.05 -6.96 9.67
CA LEU A 123 -3.67 -7.09 10.10
C LEU A 123 -3.55 -7.89 11.40
N ASN A 124 -4.41 -7.56 12.36
CA ASN A 124 -4.29 -7.98 13.75
C ASN A 124 -5.56 -8.65 14.31
N GLY A 125 -6.62 -8.79 13.51
CA GLY A 125 -7.89 -9.43 13.88
C GLY A 125 -7.93 -10.93 13.56
N THR A 126 -8.81 -11.66 14.24
CA THR A 126 -9.25 -12.99 13.81
C THR A 126 -10.24 -12.89 12.65
N ARG A 127 -10.37 -13.96 11.85
CA ARG A 127 -11.44 -14.10 10.85
C ARG A 127 -12.81 -14.20 11.50
#